data_AF-A0A7C9CV77-F1
#
_entry.id   AF-A0A7C9CV77-F1
#
_cell.length_a   1.000
_cell.length_b   1.000
_cell.length_c   1.000
_cell.angle_alpha   90.00
_cell.angle_beta   90.00
_cell.angle_gamma   90.00
#
_symmetry.space_group_name_H-M   'P 1'
#
loop_
_entity.id
_entity.type
_entity.pdbx_description
1 polymer ?
#
loop_
_entity_poly.entity_id
_entity_poly.type
_entity_poly.pdbx_seq_one_letter_code
_entity_poly.pdbx_strand_id
1 'polypeptide(L)'
;MLTSVLVVCVLKYAETGSEKPTVKAYAHRGLIENGRLTYEAKFEVPPKFGEIGAVMVENEHHQEMHLADIVLDFPLGSVRFTCNSWVHSKADNPDKRVFFSNKV
;
A
#
# COMPACT_ATOMS: atom_id res chain seq x y z
N MET A 1 7.99 -18.84 -8.63
CA MET A 1 8.17 -17.38 -8.57
C MET A 1 7.25 -16.85 -7.49
N LEU A 2 7.79 -16.24 -6.44
CA LEU A 2 6.97 -15.60 -5.40
C LEU A 2 6.34 -14.36 -6.05
N THR A 3 5.03 -14.36 -6.23
CA THR A 3 4.31 -13.19 -6.72
C THR A 3 4.12 -12.22 -5.55
N SER A 4 4.53 -10.97 -5.75
CA SER A 4 4.55 -9.90 -4.73
C SER A 4 3.62 -8.76 -5.11
N VAL A 5 3.19 -7.99 -4.12
CA VAL A 5 2.46 -6.73 -4.31
C VAL A 5 3.35 -5.61 -3.80
N LEU A 6 3.68 -4.63 -4.64
CA LEU A 6 4.48 -3.49 -4.21
C LEU A 6 3.56 -2.44 -3.58
N VAL A 7 3.84 -2.08 -2.33
CA VAL A 7 3.18 -1.02 -1.59
C VAL A 7 4.16 0.13 -1.40
N VAL A 8 3.75 1.33 -1.78
CA VAL A 8 4.53 2.57 -1.62
C VAL A 8 3.77 3.53 -0.72
N CYS A 9 4.28 3.79 0.48
CA CYS A 9 3.70 4.77 1.40
C CYS A 9 4.09 6.20 1.00
N VAL A 10 3.17 7.15 1.16
CA VAL A 10 3.35 8.56 0.80
C VAL A 10 2.94 9.46 1.97
N LEU A 11 3.79 10.44 2.27
CA LEU A 11 3.52 11.48 3.27
C LEU A 11 2.30 12.35 2.89
N LYS A 12 1.48 12.66 3.89
CA LYS A 12 0.27 13.48 3.76
C LYS A 12 0.59 14.93 3.37
N TYR A 13 1.53 15.55 4.09
CA TYR A 13 1.91 16.95 3.93
C TYR A 13 3.34 17.07 3.42
N ALA A 14 3.52 17.58 2.21
CA ALA A 14 4.81 18.01 1.70
C ALA A 14 4.73 19.50 1.37
N GLU A 15 5.86 20.20 1.47
CA GLU A 15 5.94 21.57 0.98
C GLU A 15 5.60 21.61 -0.51
N THR A 16 4.79 22.58 -0.91
CA THR A 16 4.36 22.75 -2.30
C THR A 16 5.58 22.89 -3.21
N GLY A 17 5.74 21.96 -4.16
CA GLY A 17 6.88 21.91 -5.07
C GLY A 17 7.99 20.93 -4.67
N SER A 18 7.93 20.30 -3.50
CA SER A 18 8.85 19.24 -3.10
C SER A 18 8.35 17.84 -3.49
N GLU A 19 9.28 16.94 -3.84
CA GLU A 19 8.96 15.51 -4.00
C GLU A 19 8.46 14.94 -2.66
N LYS A 20 7.32 14.24 -2.68
CA LYS A 20 6.81 13.60 -1.47
C LYS A 20 7.73 12.44 -1.09
N PRO A 21 8.25 12.36 0.16
CA PRO A 21 9.03 11.22 0.57
C PRO A 21 8.18 9.95 0.46
N THR A 22 8.79 8.87 -0.03
CA THR A 22 8.15 7.58 -0.18
C THR A 22 8.93 6.46 0.48
N VAL A 23 8.22 5.46 1.00
CA VAL A 23 8.82 4.19 1.47
C VAL A 23 8.19 3.05 0.67
N LYS A 24 9.03 2.20 0.09
CA LYS A 24 8.61 1.07 -0.75
C LYS A 24 8.78 -0.23 0.02
N ALA A 25 7.81 -1.13 -0.10
CA ALA A 25 7.87 -2.46 0.46
C ALA A 25 7.17 -3.47 -0.45
N TYR A 26 7.73 -4.67 -0.55
CA TYR A 26 7.11 -5.77 -1.27
C TYR A 26 6.35 -6.64 -0.28
N ALA A 27 5.04 -6.72 -0.46
CA ALA A 27 4.19 -7.59 0.31
C ALA A 27 4.22 -8.99 -0.29
N HIS A 28 4.40 -9.97 0.59
CA HIS A 28 4.41 -11.37 0.24
C HIS A 28 3.07 -11.98 0.60
N ARG A 29 2.66 -12.98 -0.18
CA ARG A 29 1.45 -13.75 0.09
C ARG A 29 1.51 -14.35 1.49
N GLY A 30 0.54 -13.99 2.33
CA GLY A 30 0.36 -14.51 3.67
C GLY A 30 -0.73 -15.58 3.74
N LEU A 31 -1.47 -15.58 4.83
CA LEU A 31 -2.50 -16.58 5.14
C LEU A 31 -3.82 -16.29 4.41
N ILE A 32 -4.62 -17.34 4.28
CA ILE A 32 -6.02 -17.25 3.86
C ILE A 32 -6.87 -17.51 5.11
N GLU A 33 -7.63 -16.51 5.53
CA GLU A 33 -8.53 -16.60 6.68
C GLU A 33 -9.91 -16.09 6.30
N ASN A 34 -10.97 -16.83 6.65
CA ASN A 34 -12.36 -16.46 6.35
C ASN A 34 -12.59 -16.09 4.87
N GLY A 35 -11.93 -16.80 3.95
CA GLY A 35 -12.01 -16.55 2.51
C GLY A 35 -11.28 -15.30 2.01
N ARG A 36 -10.49 -14.64 2.87
CA ARG A 36 -9.69 -13.47 2.52
C ARG A 36 -8.21 -13.84 2.50
N LEU A 37 -7.53 -13.51 1.41
CA LEU A 37 -6.09 -13.66 1.28
C LEU A 37 -5.40 -12.38 1.77
N THR A 38 -4.47 -12.52 2.71
CA THR A 38 -3.67 -11.41 3.22
C THR A 38 -2.31 -11.37 2.52
N TYR A 39 -1.78 -10.17 2.30
CA TYR A 39 -0.40 -9.94 1.89
C TYR A 39 0.30 -9.11 2.96
N GLU A 40 1.51 -9.48 3.33
CA GLU A 40 2.24 -8.88 4.46
C GLU A 40 3.60 -8.37 4.02
N ALA A 41 3.97 -7.19 4.52
CA ALA A 41 5.29 -6.60 4.36
C ALA A 41 5.76 -6.02 5.70
N LYS A 42 7.07 -6.02 5.93
CA LYS A 42 7.70 -5.30 7.04
C LYS A 42 8.70 -4.32 6.46
N PHE A 43 8.62 -3.06 6.87
CA PHE A 43 9.49 -1.99 6.40
C PHE A 43 9.64 -0.91 7.46
N GLU A 44 10.73 -0.17 7.38
CA GLU A 44 11.03 0.93 8.30
C GLU A 44 10.55 2.26 7.72
N VAL A 45 9.83 3.02 8.53
CA VAL A 45 9.44 4.39 8.21
C VAL A 45 10.37 5.33 8.98
N PRO A 46 11.09 6.25 8.31
CA PRO A 46 11.97 7.19 8.98
C PRO A 46 11.22 8.00 10.06
N PRO A 47 11.81 8.30 11.23
CA PRO A 47 11.14 9.08 12.28
C PRO A 47 10.65 10.46 11.81
N LYS A 48 11.31 11.04 10.81
CA LYS A 48 10.95 12.32 10.19
C LYS A 48 10.03 12.19 8.97
N PHE A 49 9.51 11.00 8.68
CA PHE A 49 8.63 10.78 7.54
C PHE A 49 7.31 11.54 7.66
N GLY A 50 6.83 11.74 8.88
CA GLY A 50 5.55 12.41 9.16
C GLY A 50 4.33 11.51 9.00
N GLU A 51 3.14 12.10 8.91
CA GLU A 51 1.88 11.37 8.81
C GLU A 51 1.71 10.72 7.42
N ILE A 52 1.42 9.42 7.37
CA ILE A 52 1.10 8.73 6.11
C ILE A 52 -0.31 9.11 5.68
N GLY A 53 -0.42 9.77 4.52
CA GLY A 53 -1.70 10.23 3.97
C GLY A 53 -2.21 9.38 2.81
N ALA A 54 -1.31 8.67 2.13
CA ALA A 54 -1.67 7.84 1.00
C ALA A 54 -0.75 6.62 0.86
N VAL A 55 -1.24 5.61 0.15
CA VAL A 55 -0.48 4.46 -0.31
C VAL A 55 -0.70 4.29 -1.81
N MET A 56 0.36 3.93 -2.52
CA MET A 56 0.31 3.55 -3.93
C MET A 56 0.55 2.06 -4.02
N VAL A 57 -0.26 1.36 -4.80
CA VAL A 57 -0.22 -0.09 -4.96
C VAL A 57 0.08 -0.43 -6.41
N GLU A 58 1.02 -1.34 -6.61
CA GLU A 58 1.30 -1.98 -7.89
C GLU A 58 1.12 -3.49 -7.73
N ASN A 59 0.26 -4.06 -8.57
CA ASN A 59 -0.02 -5.48 -8.59
C ASN A 59 0.93 -6.16 -9.58
N GLU A 60 1.90 -6.93 -9.08
CA GLU A 60 2.85 -7.65 -9.94
C GLU A 60 2.33 -9.01 -10.44
N HIS A 61 1.10 -9.40 -10.06
CA HIS A 61 0.46 -10.57 -10.62
C HIS A 61 0.04 -10.33 -12.07
N HIS A 62 -0.13 -11.41 -12.83
CA HIS A 62 -0.59 -11.37 -14.23
C HIS A 62 -2.11 -11.19 -14.37
N GLN A 63 -2.84 -11.05 -13.28
CA GLN A 63 -4.29 -10.88 -13.26
C GLN A 63 -4.66 -9.74 -12.29
N GLU A 64 -5.79 -9.09 -12.56
CA GLU A 64 -6.34 -8.11 -11.63
C GLU A 64 -6.65 -8.73 -10.27
N MET A 65 -6.58 -7.89 -9.22
CA MET A 65 -6.92 -8.30 -7.86
C MET A 65 -7.90 -7.32 -7.24
N HIS A 66 -8.86 -7.82 -6.48
CA HIS A 66 -9.72 -6.99 -5.65
C HIS A 66 -9.02 -6.68 -4.33
N LEU A 67 -8.60 -5.43 -4.14
CA LEU A 67 -8.00 -4.96 -2.91
C LEU A 67 -9.09 -4.34 -2.01
N ALA A 68 -9.40 -5.02 -0.91
CA ALA A 68 -10.43 -4.58 0.03
C ALA A 68 -9.92 -3.44 0.92
N ASP A 69 -8.81 -3.66 1.62
CA ASP A 69 -8.24 -2.69 2.55
C ASP A 69 -6.73 -2.91 2.74
N ILE A 70 -6.05 -1.84 3.15
CA ILE A 70 -4.66 -1.87 3.62
C ILE A 70 -4.65 -1.39 5.07
N VAL A 71 -3.90 -2.11 5.91
CA VAL A 71 -3.66 -1.75 7.30
C VAL A 71 -2.15 -1.60 7.48
N LEU A 72 -1.73 -0.43 7.97
CA LEU A 72 -0.35 -0.17 8.39
C LEU A 72 -0.32 -0.15 9.91
N ASP A 73 0.32 -1.16 10.52
CA ASP A 73 0.46 -1.27 11.97
C ASP A 73 1.79 -0.68 12.44
N PHE A 74 1.72 0.31 13.33
CA PHE A 74 2.87 0.93 13.98
C PHE A 74 2.82 0.69 15.50
N PRO A 75 3.95 0.78 16.21
CA PRO A 75 3.97 0.64 17.67
C PRO A 75 3.00 1.57 18.42
N LEU A 76 2.68 2.74 17.85
CA LEU A 76 1.83 3.77 18.45
C LEU A 76 0.40 3.81 17.87
N GLY A 77 0.03 2.86 17.01
CA GLY A 77 -1.31 2.76 16.42
C GLY A 77 -1.29 2.34 14.96
N SER A 78 -2.47 2.21 14.35
CA SER A 78 -2.61 1.77 12.96
C SER A 78 -3.23 2.84 12.06
N VAL A 79 -2.92 2.76 10.76
CA VAL A 79 -3.55 3.58 9.71
C VAL A 79 -4.25 2.63 8.74
N ARG A 80 -5.54 2.86 8.52
CA ARG A 80 -6.36 2.07 7.61
C ARG A 80 -6.72 2.84 6.35
N PHE A 81 -6.72 2.13 5.24
CA PHE A 81 -7.15 2.58 3.92
C PHE A 81 -8.27 1.66 3.48
N THR A 82 -9.50 2.16 3.34
CA THR A 82 -10.61 1.40 2.75
C THR A 82 -10.53 1.56 1.24
N CYS A 83 -10.06 0.51 0.56
CA CYS A 83 -9.75 0.54 -0.86
C CYS A 83 -10.98 0.17 -1.71
N ASN A 84 -11.57 -1.01 -1.45
CA ASN A 84 -12.68 -1.63 -2.19
C ASN A 84 -12.61 -1.39 -3.70
N SER A 85 -11.48 -1.78 -4.29
CA SER A 85 -11.18 -1.49 -5.69
C SER A 85 -10.41 -2.63 -6.34
N TRP A 86 -10.67 -2.84 -7.62
CA TRP A 86 -9.82 -3.64 -8.47
C TRP A 86 -8.50 -2.91 -8.77
N VAL A 87 -7.40 -3.65 -8.73
CA VAL A 87 -6.04 -3.22 -9.07
C VAL A 87 -5.57 -4.07 -10.24
N HIS A 88 -5.37 -3.43 -11.40
CA HIS A 88 -4.92 -4.10 -12.61
C HIS A 88 -3.52 -4.67 -12.44
N SER A 89 -3.25 -5.78 -13.14
CA SER A 89 -1.89 -6.27 -13.37
C SER A 89 -1.02 -5.15 -13.94
N LYS A 90 0.22 -5.01 -13.45
CA LYS A 90 1.19 -4.05 -13.99
C LYS A 90 1.50 -4.28 -15.48
N ALA A 91 1.27 -5.50 -15.97
CA ALA A 91 1.45 -5.83 -17.38
C ALA A 91 0.36 -5.22 -18.27
N ASP A 92 -0.84 -5.02 -17.72
CA ASP A 92 -1.98 -4.44 -18.43
C ASP A 92 -2.05 -2.92 -18.24
N ASN A 93 -1.78 -2.46 -17.01
CA ASN A 93 -1.71 -1.05 -16.66
C ASN A 93 -0.53 -0.80 -15.70
N PRO A 94 0.56 -0.15 -16.17
CA PRO A 94 1.75 0.10 -15.34
C PRO A 94 1.54 1.22 -14.30
N ASP A 95 0.44 1.96 -14.35
CA ASP A 95 0.17 3.04 -13.40
C ASP A 95 -0.23 2.48 -12.03
N LYS A 96 0.41 3.01 -10.98
CA LYS A 96 0.13 2.63 -9.59
C LYS A 96 -1.22 3.21 -9.16
N ARG A 97 -2.03 2.40 -8.47
CA ARG A 97 -3.30 2.87 -7.90
C ARG A 97 -3.05 3.55 -6.55
N VAL A 98 -3.58 4.75 -6.37
CA VAL A 98 -3.43 5.54 -5.13
C VAL A 98 -4.67 5.37 -4.25
N PHE A 99 -4.46 5.17 -2.95
CA PHE A 99 -5.49 5.14 -1.92
C PHE A 99 -5.14 6.11 -0.80
N PHE A 100 -6.13 6.85 -0.29
CA PHE A 100 -5.95 7.83 0.78
C PHE A 100 -6.36 7.23 2.13
N SER A 101 -5.75 7.70 3.21
CA SER A 101 -6.06 7.21 4.55
C SER A 101 -7.48 7.61 4.96
N ASN A 102 -8.14 6.77 5.76
CA ASN A 102 -9.52 7.02 6.21
C ASN A 102 -9.62 8.12 7.28
N LYS A 103 -8.51 8.75 7.67
CA LYS A 103 -8.52 9.78 8.71
C LYS A 103 -9.12 11.07 8.14
N VAL A 104 -10.15 11.58 8.81
CA VAL A 104 -10.76 12.90 8.57
C VAL A 104 -9.94 13.98 9.26
#